data_AF-A0A8T7LSE7-F1
#
_entry.id   AF-A0A8T7LSE7-F1
#
_cell.length_a   1.000
_cell.length_b   1.000
_cell.length_c   1.000
_cell.angle_alpha   90.00
_cell.angle_beta   90.00
_cell.angle_gamma   90.00
#
_symmetry.space_group_name_H-M   'P 1'
#
loop_
_entity.id
_entity.type
_entity.pdbx_description
1 polymer ?
#
loop_
_entity_poly.entity_id
_entity_poly.type
_entity_poly.pdbx_seq_one_letter_code
_entity_poly.pdbx_strand_id
1 'polypeptide(L)'
;MSQKNEKQLSESELMQMRHSAAHLMAAAVQQLWPDARFGVGPAVKNGFYYDMDLPVQLTPEDLGKIEQKMRELKNKKLPFERVELPVDDAIAEMDKRGQAYKVELLQLLKEKGSTAVAKETGDADVVDTDSSGGVTSVSFYKTGDFVDLCRGPHVNSTVQIGAFKLMNIAGAYWRGNEKNKQLQRLYGAAFATKEELDQYLWQLEEAKKRDHRKLGQELDIFVISDEVGPGLPLWMPNGTVLRDELERLSKEEERRDGYYRISTPNITKAQLYYRSGHLPFYREDMYAPMIIDDEEYFLKPMNCPHHHQIYLARPHSYRDLPLRLAEYGQVYRYEQSGALSGLMRVRGMAQNDAHIYCRYDQAKEEFLRVMNLHSRYYKLLGIDDYYMRFSKPDLNKLDKYVNEPEKWIEAMNVVKEAMDESGLPYIEAEGEAAFYGPKIDFMIKSVIGTEYAISTNQLDFLATERFGLVYTGEDGKEHPVYVIHRAPLGSHERFVAFLIEHFAGAFPTWLAPVQAVVIPIADRHNEYARKVYETLFNADIPNAINGMRVELDDARESMQKKIRKAQLQKIPYMLVVGDKEAEQGAVAVRLRNNQDLGSMPLDEFVARVHERVVKRSPEL
;
A
#
# COMPACT_ATOMS: atom_id res chain seq x y z
N MET A 1 -27.30 35.29 -6.58
CA MET A 1 -25.89 35.54 -6.21
C MET A 1 -25.04 34.59 -7.01
N SER A 2 -24.15 35.13 -7.83
CA SER A 2 -23.33 34.40 -8.80
C SER A 2 -22.45 33.36 -8.10
N GLN A 3 -22.68 32.08 -8.38
CA GLN A 3 -21.68 31.03 -8.16
C GLN A 3 -20.51 31.36 -9.07
N LYS A 4 -19.41 31.86 -8.51
CA LYS A 4 -18.15 31.91 -9.22
C LYS A 4 -17.77 30.47 -9.54
N ASN A 5 -17.85 30.10 -10.81
CA ASN A 5 -17.16 28.94 -11.36
C ASN A 5 -15.66 29.14 -11.05
N GLU A 6 -15.18 28.56 -9.96
CA GLU A 6 -13.74 28.35 -9.77
C GLU A 6 -13.33 27.33 -10.82
N LYS A 7 -12.66 27.82 -11.87
CA LYS A 7 -12.11 26.98 -12.92
C LYS A 7 -11.10 26.03 -12.27
N GLN A 8 -11.47 24.75 -12.17
CA GLN A 8 -10.56 23.71 -11.70
C GLN A 8 -9.36 23.69 -12.65
N LEU A 9 -8.16 23.88 -12.11
CA LEU A 9 -6.93 23.88 -12.89
C LEU A 9 -6.68 22.47 -13.43
N SER A 10 -6.26 22.39 -14.70
CA SER A 10 -5.73 21.15 -15.27
C SER A 10 -4.44 20.72 -14.55
N GLU A 11 -4.08 19.43 -14.67
CA GLU A 11 -2.85 18.91 -14.06
C GLU A 11 -1.59 19.67 -14.54
N SER A 12 -1.54 20.04 -15.82
CA SER A 12 -0.48 20.88 -16.38
C SER A 12 -0.42 22.27 -15.74
N GLU A 13 -1.56 22.92 -15.53
CA GLU A 13 -1.63 24.24 -14.87
C GLU A 13 -1.20 24.14 -13.39
N LEU A 14 -1.55 23.05 -12.69
CA LEU A 14 -1.10 22.78 -11.32
C LEU A 14 0.41 22.56 -11.25
N MET A 15 0.99 21.79 -12.17
CA MET A 15 2.43 21.55 -12.24
C MET A 15 3.19 22.85 -12.50
N GLN A 16 2.71 23.68 -13.43
CA GLN A 16 3.26 25.02 -13.71
C GLN A 16 3.21 25.93 -12.46
N MET A 17 2.08 25.94 -11.75
CA MET A 17 1.92 26.71 -10.51
C MET A 17 2.87 26.24 -9.40
N ARG A 18 3.00 24.92 -9.21
CA ARG A 18 3.90 24.33 -8.21
C ARG A 18 5.37 24.60 -8.53
N HIS A 19 5.73 24.54 -9.80
CA HIS A 19 7.09 24.89 -10.22
C HIS A 19 7.41 26.36 -9.95
N SER A 20 6.43 27.23 -10.18
CA SER A 20 6.53 28.66 -9.82
C SER A 20 6.62 28.88 -8.30
N ALA A 21 5.97 28.04 -7.50
CA ALA A 21 6.10 28.06 -6.04
C ALA A 21 7.51 27.63 -5.58
N ALA A 22 8.17 26.70 -6.28
CA ALA A 22 9.57 26.34 -6.04
C ALA A 22 10.50 27.55 -6.25
N HIS A 23 10.32 28.30 -7.34
CA HIS A 23 11.09 29.52 -7.60
C HIS A 23 10.79 30.63 -6.59
N LEU A 24 9.53 30.79 -6.17
CA LEU A 24 9.17 31.74 -5.12
C LEU A 24 9.87 31.39 -3.79
N MET A 25 9.97 30.10 -3.47
CA MET A 25 10.70 29.61 -2.30
C MET A 25 12.19 29.90 -2.41
N ALA A 26 12.81 29.61 -3.55
CA ALA A 26 14.23 29.90 -3.77
C ALA A 26 14.52 31.41 -3.69
N ALA A 27 13.66 32.26 -4.26
CA ALA A 27 13.76 33.71 -4.14
C ALA A 27 13.63 34.18 -2.67
N ALA A 28 12.73 33.58 -1.90
CA ALA A 28 12.58 33.88 -0.47
C ALA A 28 13.84 33.48 0.32
N VAL A 29 14.39 32.29 0.05
CA VAL A 29 15.64 31.81 0.65
C VAL A 29 16.79 32.74 0.30
N GLN A 30 16.93 33.18 -0.95
CA GLN A 30 18.01 34.09 -1.35
C GLN A 30 17.94 35.44 -0.62
N GLN A 31 16.74 35.94 -0.31
CA GLN A 31 16.62 37.18 0.48
C GLN A 31 16.98 37.00 1.96
N LEU A 32 16.79 35.79 2.51
CA LEU A 32 17.17 35.48 3.89
C LEU A 32 18.67 35.15 4.00
N TRP A 33 19.21 34.46 2.99
CA TRP A 33 20.61 34.07 2.88
C TRP A 33 21.15 34.42 1.49
N PRO A 34 21.73 35.62 1.31
CA PRO A 34 22.23 36.09 0.02
C PRO A 34 23.29 35.17 -0.62
N ASP A 35 24.08 34.47 0.21
CA ASP A 35 25.14 33.56 -0.23
C ASP A 35 24.63 32.15 -0.60
N ALA A 36 23.31 31.93 -0.59
CA ALA A 36 22.70 30.66 -0.96
C ALA A 36 23.04 30.25 -2.40
N ARG A 37 23.40 28.99 -2.59
CA ARG A 37 23.65 28.42 -3.92
C ARG A 37 22.58 27.38 -4.23
N PHE A 38 21.96 27.51 -5.39
CA PHE A 38 20.77 26.74 -5.76
C PHE A 38 21.12 25.60 -6.72
N GLY A 39 20.64 24.40 -6.39
CA GLY A 39 20.76 23.20 -7.20
C GLY A 39 19.56 23.04 -8.14
N VAL A 40 18.71 22.04 -7.86
CA VAL A 40 17.52 21.70 -8.66
C VAL A 40 16.24 21.86 -7.85
N GLY A 41 15.16 22.32 -8.48
CA GLY A 41 13.87 22.54 -7.82
C GLY A 41 12.65 22.22 -8.68
N PRO A 42 12.35 20.93 -8.92
CA PRO A 42 11.21 20.53 -9.73
C PRO A 42 9.88 20.63 -8.98
N ALA A 43 8.79 20.72 -9.75
CA ALA A 43 7.46 20.41 -9.24
C ALA A 43 7.28 18.90 -9.08
N VAL A 44 6.45 18.50 -8.12
CA VAL A 44 6.04 17.11 -7.88
C VAL A 44 4.51 17.03 -7.76
N LYS A 45 3.95 15.81 -7.79
CA LYS A 45 2.50 15.54 -7.86
C LYS A 45 1.62 16.36 -6.89
N ASN A 46 2.10 16.68 -5.68
CA ASN A 46 1.33 17.46 -4.69
C ASN A 46 2.07 18.73 -4.21
N GLY A 47 3.13 19.14 -4.89
CA GLY A 47 4.01 20.18 -4.35
C GLY A 47 5.27 20.41 -5.17
N PHE A 48 6.36 20.70 -4.49
CA PHE A 48 7.67 20.99 -5.05
C PHE A 48 8.76 20.73 -4.02
N TYR A 49 10.01 20.65 -4.46
CA TYR A 49 11.16 20.78 -3.58
C TYR A 49 12.22 21.66 -4.20
N TYR A 50 13.23 22.04 -3.42
CA TYR A 50 14.41 22.71 -3.94
C TYR A 50 15.65 22.30 -3.14
N ASP A 51 16.71 21.89 -3.85
CA ASP A 51 18.02 21.57 -3.30
C ASP A 51 18.89 22.82 -3.22
N MET A 52 19.40 23.12 -2.03
CA MET A 52 20.19 24.33 -1.78
C MET A 52 21.39 24.05 -0.88
N ASP A 53 22.48 24.75 -1.18
CA ASP A 53 23.68 24.83 -0.35
C ASP A 53 23.63 26.16 0.39
N LEU A 54 23.49 26.09 1.71
CA LEU A 54 23.34 27.24 2.58
C LEU A 54 24.49 27.29 3.58
N PRO A 55 24.88 28.49 4.03
CA PRO A 55 25.88 28.65 5.08
C PRO A 55 25.39 28.15 6.45
N VAL A 56 24.09 27.89 6.61
CA VAL A 56 23.45 27.44 7.85
C VAL A 56 22.67 26.16 7.62
N GLN A 57 22.57 25.33 8.65
CA GLN A 57 21.64 24.21 8.66
C GLN A 57 20.22 24.72 8.98
N LEU A 58 19.26 24.44 8.10
CA LEU A 58 17.86 24.77 8.30
C LEU A 58 17.26 23.92 9.42
N THR A 59 16.41 24.56 10.20
CA THR A 59 15.63 23.95 11.28
C THR A 59 14.13 24.06 10.99
N PRO A 60 13.26 23.30 11.68
CA PRO A 60 11.81 23.45 11.55
C PRO A 60 11.30 24.88 11.82
N GLU A 61 12.00 25.67 12.64
CA GLU A 61 11.65 27.08 12.91
C GLU A 61 11.87 27.97 11.68
N ASP A 62 12.88 27.65 10.86
CA ASP A 62 13.19 28.42 9.65
C ASP A 62 12.13 28.25 8.56
N LEU A 63 11.38 27.14 8.57
CA LEU A 63 10.23 26.95 7.68
C LEU A 63 9.21 28.09 7.83
N GLY A 64 8.92 28.51 9.06
CA GLY A 64 7.99 29.61 9.32
C GLY A 64 8.51 30.95 8.76
N LYS A 65 9.82 31.21 8.89
CA LYS A 65 10.46 32.42 8.36
C LYS A 65 10.44 32.45 6.84
N ILE A 66 10.78 31.34 6.19
CA ILE A 66 10.78 31.21 4.73
C ILE A 66 9.35 31.34 4.19
N GLU A 67 8.37 30.68 4.81
CA GLU A 67 6.95 30.82 4.42
C GLU A 67 6.46 32.25 4.50
N GLN A 68 6.78 32.95 5.59
CA GLN A 68 6.43 34.37 5.73
C GLN A 68 7.05 35.18 4.60
N LYS A 69 8.32 34.92 4.29
CA LYS A 69 9.03 35.62 3.21
C LYS A 69 8.45 35.32 1.82
N MET A 70 8.06 34.07 1.56
CA MET A 70 7.35 33.68 0.34
C MET A 70 6.01 34.44 0.21
N ARG A 71 5.25 34.57 1.31
CA ARG A 71 3.99 35.34 1.31
C ARG A 71 4.22 36.83 1.03
N GLU A 72 5.27 37.42 1.60
CA GLU A 72 5.67 38.80 1.28
C GLU A 72 5.95 38.97 -0.23
N LEU A 73 6.76 38.08 -0.82
CA LEU A 73 7.11 38.11 -2.25
C LEU A 73 5.91 37.84 -3.16
N LYS A 74 5.01 36.94 -2.76
CA LYS A 74 3.74 36.71 -3.45
C LYS A 74 2.89 37.97 -3.50
N ASN A 75 2.78 38.69 -2.39
CA ASN A 75 1.96 39.89 -2.29
C ASN A 75 2.51 41.09 -3.09
N LYS A 76 3.81 41.05 -3.47
CA LYS A 76 4.41 42.03 -4.38
C LYS A 76 4.01 41.84 -5.85
N LYS A 77 3.30 40.76 -6.21
CA LYS A 77 2.81 40.49 -7.58
C LYS A 77 3.93 40.49 -8.63
N LEU A 78 5.11 39.99 -8.27
CA LEU A 78 6.28 39.97 -9.15
C LEU A 78 6.01 39.14 -10.42
N PRO A 79 6.47 39.58 -11.60
CA PRO A 79 6.39 38.78 -12.81
C PRO A 79 7.43 37.64 -12.81
N PHE A 80 7.15 36.58 -13.56
CA PHE A 80 8.14 35.57 -13.95
C PHE A 80 8.63 35.87 -15.36
N GLU A 81 9.75 36.59 -15.47
CA GLU A 81 10.29 37.06 -16.75
C GLU A 81 11.24 36.00 -17.34
N ARG A 82 10.89 35.45 -18.51
CA ARG A 82 11.75 34.53 -19.25
C ARG A 82 12.81 35.33 -20.01
N VAL A 83 14.08 35.00 -19.78
CA VAL A 83 15.23 35.60 -20.48
C VAL A 83 15.99 34.48 -21.18
N GLU A 84 16.28 34.64 -22.47
CA GLU A 84 17.15 33.71 -23.20
C GLU A 84 18.56 34.30 -23.30
N LEU A 85 19.56 33.50 -22.99
CA LEU A 85 20.97 33.87 -23.07
C LEU A 85 21.74 32.82 -23.87
N PRO A 86 22.76 33.22 -24.66
CA PRO A 86 23.77 32.30 -25.15
C PRO A 86 24.41 31.53 -23.98
N VAL A 87 24.73 30.26 -24.18
CA VAL A 87 25.23 29.41 -23.08
C VAL A 87 26.51 29.94 -22.44
N ASP A 88 27.39 30.59 -23.20
CA ASP A 88 28.62 31.17 -22.66
C ASP A 88 28.34 32.39 -21.77
N ASP A 89 27.40 33.25 -22.16
CA ASP A 89 26.96 34.40 -21.35
C ASP A 89 26.23 33.93 -20.09
N ALA A 90 25.44 32.86 -20.21
CA ALA A 90 24.76 32.22 -19.09
C ALA A 90 25.74 31.67 -18.05
N ILE A 91 26.83 31.02 -18.49
CA ILE A 91 27.90 30.51 -17.62
C ILE A 91 28.55 31.68 -16.88
N ALA A 92 28.94 32.74 -17.60
CA ALA A 92 29.58 33.92 -17.01
C ALA A 92 28.67 34.62 -15.99
N GLU A 93 27.37 34.75 -16.26
CA GLU A 93 26.41 35.39 -15.36
C GLU A 93 26.18 34.56 -14.09
N MET A 94 26.08 33.24 -14.18
CA MET A 94 25.94 32.37 -13.01
C MET A 94 27.21 32.30 -12.17
N ASP A 95 28.38 32.32 -12.80
CA ASP A 95 29.68 32.37 -12.12
C ASP A 95 29.84 33.68 -11.33
N LYS A 96 29.50 34.82 -11.95
CA LYS A 96 29.47 36.13 -11.30
C LYS A 96 28.54 36.17 -10.08
N ARG A 97 27.45 35.42 -10.10
CA ARG A 97 26.49 35.29 -8.99
C ARG A 97 26.87 34.22 -7.96
N GLY A 98 28.02 33.55 -8.12
CA GLY A 98 28.48 32.50 -7.21
C GLY A 98 27.64 31.22 -7.26
N GLN A 99 26.87 30.99 -8.33
CA GLN A 99 25.96 29.85 -8.47
C GLN A 99 26.66 28.64 -9.11
N ALA A 100 27.64 28.08 -8.39
CA ALA A 100 28.52 27.01 -8.89
C ALA A 100 27.77 25.79 -9.47
N TYR A 101 26.68 25.36 -8.83
CA TYR A 101 25.85 24.24 -9.33
C TYR A 101 25.19 24.55 -10.67
N LYS A 102 24.76 25.79 -10.89
CA LYS A 102 24.17 26.21 -12.17
C LYS A 102 25.22 26.31 -13.27
N VAL A 103 26.43 26.77 -12.95
CA VAL A 103 27.58 26.77 -13.88
C VAL A 103 27.88 25.36 -14.36
N GLU A 104 27.92 24.39 -13.45
CA GLU A 104 28.13 22.98 -13.79
C GLU A 104 27.05 22.42 -14.72
N LEU A 105 25.77 22.71 -14.45
CA LEU A 105 24.66 22.31 -15.32
C LEU A 105 24.74 22.94 -16.71
N LEU A 106 25.15 24.20 -16.81
CA LEU A 106 25.32 24.90 -18.09
C LEU A 106 26.48 24.34 -18.90
N GLN A 107 27.61 24.02 -18.26
CA GLN A 107 28.74 23.36 -18.91
C GLN A 107 28.33 22.00 -19.49
N LEU A 108 27.55 21.21 -18.75
CA LEU A 108 27.00 19.97 -19.29
C LEU A 108 26.07 20.19 -20.48
N LEU A 109 25.18 21.18 -20.43
CA LEU A 109 24.31 21.51 -21.56
C LEU A 109 25.12 21.93 -22.78
N LYS A 110 26.21 22.67 -22.57
CA LYS A 110 27.17 23.08 -23.62
C LYS A 110 27.92 21.90 -24.24
N GLU A 111 28.27 20.90 -23.44
CA GLU A 111 29.11 19.78 -23.90
C GLU A 111 28.28 18.61 -24.44
N LYS A 112 27.15 18.32 -23.80
CA LYS A 112 26.39 17.07 -23.98
C LYS A 112 24.94 17.29 -24.41
N GLY A 113 24.46 18.53 -24.49
CA GLY A 113 23.07 18.84 -24.83
C GLY A 113 22.03 18.50 -23.75
N SER A 114 22.43 17.80 -22.69
CA SER A 114 21.57 17.35 -21.59
C SER A 114 22.24 17.51 -20.23
N THR A 115 21.43 17.85 -19.22
CA THR A 115 21.83 17.80 -17.81
C THR A 115 21.66 16.42 -17.21
N ALA A 116 20.99 15.49 -17.91
CA ALA A 116 20.79 14.12 -17.45
C ALA A 116 22.05 13.29 -17.73
N VAL A 117 22.59 12.68 -16.68
CA VAL A 117 23.54 11.56 -16.83
C VAL A 117 22.70 10.30 -16.75
N ALA A 118 22.62 9.53 -17.85
CA ALA A 118 21.73 8.37 -18.00
C ALA A 118 21.83 7.28 -16.89
N LYS A 119 22.87 7.32 -16.05
CA LYS A 119 23.04 6.42 -14.89
C LYS A 119 22.47 6.93 -13.57
N GLU A 120 22.05 8.19 -13.48
CA GLU A 120 21.85 8.88 -12.18
C GLU A 120 20.40 9.15 -11.80
N THR A 121 19.43 9.13 -12.74
CA THR A 121 18.03 9.47 -12.42
C THR A 121 17.07 8.28 -12.42
N GLY A 122 17.41 7.13 -12.99
CA GLY A 122 16.52 5.95 -13.05
C GLY A 122 15.19 6.20 -13.79
N ASP A 123 15.07 7.33 -14.48
CA ASP A 123 13.84 7.79 -15.14
C ASP A 123 13.87 7.36 -16.61
N ALA A 124 12.89 6.56 -17.03
CA ALA A 124 12.79 6.05 -18.40
C ALA A 124 12.34 7.11 -19.42
N ASP A 125 11.92 8.29 -18.96
CA ASP A 125 11.48 9.43 -19.77
C ASP A 125 12.61 10.43 -20.09
N VAL A 126 13.87 10.08 -19.77
CA VAL A 126 15.01 10.82 -20.32
C VAL A 126 15.11 10.47 -21.80
N VAL A 127 14.52 11.33 -22.63
CA VAL A 127 14.69 11.28 -24.09
C VAL A 127 16.17 11.14 -24.37
N ASP A 128 16.54 10.00 -24.95
CA ASP A 128 17.84 9.78 -25.55
C ASP A 128 17.91 10.74 -26.76
N THR A 129 18.38 11.96 -26.51
CA THR A 129 18.62 12.89 -27.60
C THR A 129 19.92 12.48 -28.24
N ASP A 130 19.79 11.75 -29.35
CA ASP A 130 20.75 11.51 -30.42
C ASP A 130 21.24 12.82 -31.07
N SER A 131 21.72 13.77 -30.26
CA SER A 131 22.26 15.04 -30.73
C SER A 131 23.65 15.23 -30.17
N SER A 132 24.63 14.78 -30.95
CA SER A 132 26.03 15.20 -30.86
C SER A 132 26.13 16.71 -31.17
N GLY A 133 25.73 17.55 -30.21
CA GLY A 133 25.78 19.00 -30.30
C GLY A 133 25.22 19.63 -29.02
N GLY A 134 26.05 20.39 -28.30
CA GLY A 134 25.62 21.18 -27.16
C GLY A 134 24.54 22.22 -27.50
N VAL A 135 23.79 22.63 -26.49
CA VAL A 135 22.79 23.70 -26.67
C VAL A 135 23.49 25.05 -26.87
N THR A 136 22.99 25.88 -27.78
CA THR A 136 23.58 27.20 -28.08
C THR A 136 22.97 28.34 -27.25
N SER A 137 21.73 28.20 -26.81
CA SER A 137 21.06 29.13 -25.90
C SER A 137 20.27 28.39 -24.81
N VAL A 138 20.11 29.04 -23.66
CA VAL A 138 19.35 28.53 -22.52
C VAL A 138 18.40 29.61 -22.00
N SER A 139 17.32 29.19 -21.34
CA SER A 139 16.39 30.11 -20.71
C SER A 139 16.62 30.21 -19.20
N PHE A 140 16.44 31.42 -18.70
CA PHE A 140 16.36 31.77 -17.29
C PHE A 140 14.98 32.34 -16.98
N TYR A 141 14.59 32.22 -15.72
CA TYR A 141 13.44 32.94 -15.19
C TYR A 141 13.88 33.88 -14.09
N LYS A 142 13.48 35.14 -14.21
CA LYS A 142 13.69 36.18 -13.20
C LYS A 142 12.41 36.43 -12.42
N THR A 143 12.54 36.48 -11.10
CA THR A 143 11.44 36.76 -10.15
C THR A 143 11.92 37.76 -9.11
N GLY A 144 11.69 39.05 -9.36
CA GLY A 144 12.33 40.12 -8.60
C GLY A 144 13.85 40.10 -8.83
N ASP A 145 14.64 39.98 -7.77
CA ASP A 145 16.10 39.94 -7.85
C ASP A 145 16.66 38.53 -8.08
N PHE A 146 15.83 37.50 -7.85
CA PHE A 146 16.20 36.10 -8.07
C PHE A 146 16.19 35.77 -9.56
N VAL A 147 17.24 35.09 -10.02
CA VAL A 147 17.40 34.63 -11.41
C VAL A 147 17.81 33.17 -11.36
N ASP A 148 17.11 32.33 -12.11
CA ASP A 148 17.30 30.88 -12.06
C ASP A 148 17.31 30.23 -13.44
N LEU A 149 18.19 29.24 -13.63
CA LEU A 149 18.28 28.45 -14.84
C LEU A 149 17.09 27.49 -14.90
N CYS A 150 16.18 27.72 -15.85
CA CYS A 150 14.95 26.97 -15.94
C CYS A 150 14.32 27.03 -17.34
N ARG A 151 13.77 25.90 -17.81
CA ARG A 151 13.04 25.81 -19.08
C ARG A 151 11.58 26.29 -19.00
N GLY A 152 11.00 26.29 -17.79
CA GLY A 152 9.59 26.60 -17.56
C GLY A 152 8.65 25.44 -17.94
N PRO A 153 7.33 25.71 -18.08
CA PRO A 153 6.70 27.02 -17.97
C PRO A 153 6.50 27.50 -16.51
N HIS A 154 6.28 28.81 -16.35
CA HIS A 154 5.89 29.45 -15.08
C HIS A 154 4.58 30.20 -15.22
N VAL A 155 3.88 30.44 -14.12
CA VAL A 155 2.72 31.37 -14.10
C VAL A 155 3.20 32.80 -14.40
N ASN A 156 2.31 33.69 -14.82
CA ASN A 156 2.71 35.04 -15.23
C ASN A 156 3.16 35.91 -14.04
N SER A 157 2.56 35.73 -12.86
CA SER A 157 2.85 36.52 -11.66
C SER A 157 2.77 35.69 -10.38
N THR A 158 3.57 36.04 -9.38
CA THR A 158 3.62 35.36 -8.08
C THR A 158 2.25 35.29 -7.38
N VAL A 159 1.33 36.22 -7.67
CA VAL A 159 -0.04 36.21 -7.11
C VAL A 159 -0.88 35.02 -7.60
N GLN A 160 -0.54 34.44 -8.75
CA GLN A 160 -1.22 33.27 -9.31
C GLN A 160 -0.79 31.95 -8.68
N ILE A 161 0.25 31.95 -7.85
CA ILE A 161 0.56 30.82 -6.98
C ILE A 161 -0.56 30.72 -5.96
N GLY A 162 -1.24 29.57 -5.85
CA GLY A 162 -2.35 29.37 -4.92
C GLY A 162 -1.92 29.29 -3.45
N ALA A 163 -2.54 28.41 -2.67
CA ALA A 163 -2.16 28.17 -1.28
C ALA A 163 -0.94 27.25 -1.21
N PHE A 164 0.00 27.53 -0.30
CA PHE A 164 1.19 26.71 -0.10
C PHE A 164 1.59 26.56 1.37
N LYS A 165 2.32 25.49 1.68
CA LYS A 165 2.87 25.14 2.99
C LYS A 165 4.22 24.44 2.81
N LEU A 166 5.24 24.83 3.57
CA LEU A 166 6.51 24.11 3.64
C LEU A 166 6.36 22.91 4.58
N MET A 167 6.92 21.76 4.18
CA MET A 167 6.62 20.46 4.79
C MET A 167 7.75 19.97 5.68
N ASN A 168 8.89 19.63 5.09
CA ASN A 168 10.05 19.10 5.81
C ASN A 168 11.36 19.47 5.10
N ILE A 169 12.45 19.26 5.83
CA ILE A 169 13.82 19.45 5.38
C ILE A 169 14.45 18.07 5.31
N ALA A 170 15.07 17.73 4.18
CA ALA A 170 15.80 16.49 3.99
C ALA A 170 17.25 16.78 3.55
N GLY A 171 18.15 15.81 3.75
CA GLY A 171 19.45 15.83 3.11
C GLY A 171 19.33 15.29 1.68
N ALA A 172 19.99 15.95 0.74
CA ALA A 172 20.18 15.42 -0.62
C ALA A 172 21.67 15.47 -0.94
N TYR A 173 22.14 14.60 -1.82
CA TYR A 173 23.49 14.69 -2.36
C TYR A 173 23.43 15.26 -3.77
N TRP A 174 24.36 16.15 -4.11
CA TRP A 174 24.42 16.67 -5.48
C TRP A 174 24.55 15.52 -6.49
N ARG A 175 23.68 15.50 -7.50
CA ARG A 175 23.52 14.39 -8.47
C ARG A 175 23.22 13.02 -7.87
N GLY A 176 22.71 12.95 -6.65
CA GLY A 176 22.40 11.69 -5.98
C GLY A 176 23.64 10.86 -5.59
N ASN A 177 24.84 11.43 -5.63
CA ASN A 177 26.08 10.72 -5.31
C ASN A 177 26.59 11.14 -3.92
N GLU A 178 26.61 10.20 -2.98
CA GLU A 178 27.04 10.40 -1.58
C GLU A 178 28.46 10.98 -1.41
N LYS A 179 29.31 10.86 -2.44
CA LYS A 179 30.66 11.43 -2.46
C LYS A 179 30.68 12.94 -2.72
N ASN A 180 29.58 13.48 -3.23
CA ASN A 180 29.43 14.91 -3.50
C ASN A 180 28.97 15.68 -2.26
N LYS A 181 29.02 17.00 -2.34
CA LYS A 181 28.56 17.87 -1.25
C LYS A 181 27.08 17.59 -0.92
N GLN A 182 26.79 17.46 0.37
CA GLN A 182 25.43 17.35 0.88
C GLN A 182 24.74 18.71 0.78
N LEU A 183 23.55 18.70 0.19
CA LEU A 183 22.63 19.81 0.05
C LEU A 183 21.46 19.64 1.01
N GLN A 184 20.79 20.74 1.29
CA GLN A 184 19.55 20.76 2.05
C GLN A 184 18.38 20.84 1.07
N ARG A 185 17.51 19.82 1.09
CA ARG A 185 16.30 19.76 0.28
C ARG A 185 15.13 20.27 1.10
N LEU A 186 14.48 21.32 0.62
CA LEU A 186 13.29 21.89 1.24
C LEU A 186 12.04 21.50 0.45
N TYR A 187 11.11 20.79 1.07
CA TYR A 187 9.84 20.39 0.44
C TYR A 187 8.72 21.36 0.76
N GLY A 188 7.84 21.61 -0.21
CA GLY A 188 6.61 22.37 -0.05
C GLY A 188 5.44 21.74 -0.78
N ALA A 189 4.23 21.94 -0.27
CA ALA A 189 2.97 21.61 -0.91
C ALA A 189 2.34 22.89 -1.49
N ALA A 190 1.70 22.78 -2.66
CA ALA A 190 0.97 23.89 -3.27
C ALA A 190 -0.27 23.41 -4.05
N PHE A 191 -1.37 24.11 -3.83
CA PHE A 191 -2.71 23.84 -4.35
C PHE A 191 -3.38 25.13 -4.84
N ALA A 192 -4.42 25.00 -5.66
CA ALA A 192 -5.07 26.17 -6.24
C ALA A 192 -5.78 26.99 -5.16
N THR A 193 -6.45 26.28 -4.24
CA THR A 193 -7.24 26.88 -3.15
C THR A 193 -6.69 26.53 -1.77
N LYS A 194 -7.16 27.24 -0.75
CA LYS A 194 -6.76 26.95 0.64
C LYS A 194 -7.44 25.67 1.13
N GLU A 195 -8.66 25.43 0.69
CA GLU A 195 -9.48 24.28 1.03
C GLU A 195 -8.81 22.97 0.57
N GLU A 196 -8.27 22.94 -0.66
CA GLU A 196 -7.50 21.81 -1.17
C GLU A 196 -6.22 21.55 -0.35
N LEU A 197 -5.50 22.62 0.03
CA LEU A 197 -4.31 22.49 0.87
C LEU A 197 -4.66 21.98 2.27
N ASP A 198 -5.70 22.54 2.90
CA ASP A 198 -6.13 22.14 4.24
C ASP A 198 -6.62 20.67 4.22
N GLN A 199 -7.32 20.25 3.16
CA GLN A 199 -7.71 18.85 2.95
C GLN A 199 -6.49 17.94 2.79
N TYR A 200 -5.48 18.34 2.00
CA TYR A 200 -4.25 17.58 1.84
C TYR A 200 -3.46 17.45 3.15
N LEU A 201 -3.34 18.54 3.91
CA LEU A 201 -2.67 18.51 5.23
C LEU A 201 -3.43 17.64 6.23
N TRP A 202 -4.77 17.70 6.23
CA TRP A 202 -5.61 16.81 7.03
C TRP A 202 -5.41 15.34 6.65
N GLN A 203 -5.36 15.02 5.34
CA GLN A 203 -5.08 13.66 4.86
C GLN A 203 -3.71 13.15 5.32
N LEU A 204 -2.67 13.99 5.28
CA LEU A 204 -1.34 13.61 5.76
C LEU A 204 -1.32 13.33 7.28
N GLU A 205 -2.01 14.14 8.08
CA GLU A 205 -2.09 13.91 9.52
C GLU A 205 -2.93 12.67 9.86
N GLU A 206 -4.03 12.42 9.14
CA GLU A 206 -4.78 11.17 9.28
C GLU A 206 -3.97 9.95 8.82
N ALA A 207 -3.19 10.05 7.74
CA ALA A 207 -2.30 9.00 7.28
C ALA A 207 -1.25 8.62 8.34
N LYS A 208 -0.62 9.61 8.98
CA LYS A 208 0.33 9.37 10.08
C LYS A 208 -0.29 8.67 11.28
N LYS A 209 -1.56 8.94 11.59
CA LYS A 209 -2.28 8.28 12.69
C LYS A 209 -2.68 6.84 12.36
N ARG A 210 -2.76 6.52 11.07
CA ARG A 210 -3.24 5.22 10.55
C ARG A 210 -2.11 4.29 10.12
N ASP A 211 -0.89 4.82 9.96
CA ASP A 211 0.29 4.07 9.56
C ASP A 211 0.44 2.76 10.36
N HIS A 212 0.30 1.64 9.64
CA HIS A 212 0.31 0.31 10.25
C HIS A 212 1.62 -0.04 10.93
N ARG A 213 2.74 0.62 10.58
CA ARG A 213 4.04 0.38 11.20
C ARG A 213 4.07 0.95 12.61
N LYS A 214 3.47 2.13 12.78
CA LYS A 214 3.32 2.79 14.08
C LYS A 214 2.27 2.08 14.92
N LEU A 215 1.06 1.94 14.39
CA LEU A 215 -0.04 1.30 15.12
C LEU A 215 0.25 -0.18 15.39
N GLY A 216 0.93 -0.88 14.49
CA GLY A 216 1.30 -2.28 14.67
C GLY A 216 2.24 -2.48 15.85
N GLN A 217 3.14 -1.54 16.14
CA GLN A 217 3.97 -1.55 17.34
C GLN A 217 3.18 -1.12 18.59
N GLU A 218 2.40 -0.05 18.50
CA GLU A 218 1.62 0.47 19.64
C GLU A 218 0.55 -0.52 20.15
N LEU A 219 0.02 -1.36 19.26
CA LEU A 219 -1.00 -2.37 19.54
C LEU A 219 -0.43 -3.79 19.66
N ASP A 220 0.90 -3.93 19.68
CA ASP A 220 1.61 -5.21 19.81
C ASP A 220 1.16 -6.27 18.78
N ILE A 221 1.02 -5.87 17.51
CA ILE A 221 0.55 -6.73 16.42
C ILE A 221 1.72 -7.50 15.79
N PHE A 222 2.84 -6.83 15.52
CA PHE A 222 4.00 -7.44 14.91
C PHE A 222 5.28 -6.69 15.27
N VAL A 223 6.41 -7.38 15.12
CA VAL A 223 7.74 -6.79 15.22
C VAL A 223 8.59 -7.28 14.04
N ILE A 224 9.48 -6.43 13.53
CA ILE A 224 10.51 -6.82 12.56
C ILE A 224 11.83 -6.80 13.32
N SER A 225 12.49 -7.95 13.41
CA SER A 225 13.79 -8.09 14.06
C SER A 225 14.88 -8.07 13.01
N ASP A 226 15.88 -7.20 13.21
CA ASP A 226 17.05 -7.13 12.32
C ASP A 226 17.82 -8.46 12.29
N GLU A 227 17.85 -9.20 13.40
CA GLU A 227 18.50 -10.52 13.48
C GLU A 227 17.75 -11.60 12.71
N VAL A 228 16.41 -11.52 12.65
CA VAL A 228 15.58 -12.45 11.85
C VAL A 228 15.68 -12.10 10.37
N GLY A 229 15.75 -10.81 10.05
CA GLY A 229 15.99 -10.29 8.72
C GLY A 229 14.86 -9.40 8.20
N PRO A 230 15.20 -8.43 7.34
CA PRO A 230 14.23 -7.46 6.85
C PRO A 230 13.17 -8.13 5.95
N GLY A 231 11.91 -7.71 6.13
CA GLY A 231 10.77 -8.26 5.39
C GLY A 231 10.31 -9.63 5.89
N LEU A 232 10.76 -10.06 7.07
CA LEU A 232 10.31 -11.29 7.73
C LEU A 232 9.65 -10.92 9.08
N PRO A 233 8.38 -10.47 9.07
CA PRO A 233 7.72 -10.01 10.28
C PRO A 233 7.46 -11.16 11.26
N LEU A 234 7.71 -10.91 12.53
CA LEU A 234 7.28 -11.75 13.64
C LEU A 234 5.90 -11.29 14.09
N TRP A 235 4.94 -12.20 14.04
CA TRP A 235 3.59 -11.95 14.51
C TRP A 235 3.54 -12.09 16.03
N MET A 236 3.14 -11.01 16.70
CA MET A 236 2.91 -11.00 18.14
C MET A 236 1.55 -11.63 18.46
N PRO A 237 1.22 -11.93 19.73
CA PRO A 237 -0.05 -12.57 20.08
C PRO A 237 -1.27 -11.85 19.49
N ASN A 238 -1.31 -10.51 19.56
CA ASN A 238 -2.44 -9.75 19.02
C ASN A 238 -2.55 -9.85 17.50
N GLY A 239 -1.42 -9.83 16.79
CA GLY A 239 -1.43 -10.01 15.34
C GLY A 239 -1.75 -11.44 14.91
N THR A 240 -1.39 -12.43 15.72
CA THR A 240 -1.74 -13.83 15.48
C THR A 240 -3.26 -14.03 15.53
N VAL A 241 -3.95 -13.40 16.48
CA VAL A 241 -5.43 -13.41 16.51
C VAL A 241 -6.03 -12.86 15.20
N LEU A 242 -5.50 -11.75 14.67
CA LEU A 242 -5.98 -11.19 13.41
C LEU A 242 -5.82 -12.18 12.25
N ARG A 243 -4.69 -12.89 12.19
CA ARG A 243 -4.45 -13.92 11.19
C ARG A 243 -5.45 -15.05 11.32
N ASP A 244 -5.62 -15.59 12.52
CA ASP A 244 -6.47 -16.75 12.75
C ASP A 244 -7.94 -16.45 12.46
N GLU A 245 -8.43 -15.25 12.79
CA GLU A 245 -9.80 -14.84 12.46
C GLU A 245 -10.01 -14.68 10.94
N LEU A 246 -9.03 -14.13 10.22
CA LEU A 246 -9.08 -14.01 8.76
C LEU A 246 -8.99 -15.37 8.09
N GLU A 247 -8.12 -16.26 8.57
CA GLU A 247 -7.99 -17.62 8.06
C GLU A 247 -9.26 -18.44 8.35
N ARG A 248 -9.88 -18.28 9.52
CA ARG A 248 -11.16 -18.92 9.86
C ARG A 248 -12.28 -18.42 8.95
N LEU A 249 -12.42 -17.10 8.79
CA LEU A 249 -13.37 -16.49 7.85
C LEU A 249 -13.17 -17.04 6.44
N SER A 250 -11.91 -17.14 6.01
CA SER A 250 -11.59 -17.72 4.72
C SER A 250 -12.05 -19.17 4.61
N LYS A 251 -11.66 -20.04 5.56
CA LYS A 251 -12.04 -21.46 5.57
C LYS A 251 -13.55 -21.67 5.50
N GLU A 252 -14.34 -20.85 6.18
CA GLU A 252 -15.80 -20.92 6.17
C GLU A 252 -16.40 -20.56 4.80
N GLU A 253 -15.99 -19.43 4.23
CA GLU A 253 -16.46 -18.99 2.91
C GLU A 253 -15.97 -19.92 1.78
N GLU A 254 -14.71 -20.38 1.86
CA GLU A 254 -14.13 -21.37 0.95
C GLU A 254 -14.91 -22.68 1.00
N ARG A 255 -15.26 -23.17 2.19
CA ARG A 255 -16.06 -24.39 2.33
C ARG A 255 -17.46 -24.22 1.76
N ARG A 256 -18.09 -23.05 1.98
CA ARG A 256 -19.40 -22.71 1.42
C ARG A 256 -19.39 -22.73 -0.11
N ASP A 257 -18.30 -22.29 -0.72
CA ASP A 257 -18.12 -22.25 -2.18
C ASP A 257 -17.52 -23.55 -2.76
N GLY A 258 -17.41 -24.61 -1.95
CA GLY A 258 -17.01 -25.94 -2.40
C GLY A 258 -15.50 -26.08 -2.69
N TYR A 259 -14.65 -25.36 -1.96
CA TYR A 259 -13.21 -25.52 -2.02
C TYR A 259 -12.73 -26.69 -1.13
N TYR A 260 -11.71 -27.39 -1.62
CA TYR A 260 -10.98 -28.41 -0.89
C TYR A 260 -9.66 -27.86 -0.40
N ARG A 261 -9.42 -27.98 0.91
CA ARG A 261 -8.19 -27.51 1.55
C ARG A 261 -7.07 -28.52 1.34
N ILE A 262 -5.91 -28.00 0.95
CA ILE A 262 -4.67 -28.75 0.77
C ILE A 262 -3.53 -28.07 1.52
N SER A 263 -2.39 -28.76 1.64
CA SER A 263 -1.16 -28.22 2.20
C SER A 263 0.02 -28.73 1.39
N THR A 264 0.95 -27.85 1.05
CA THR A 264 2.09 -28.14 0.17
C THR A 264 3.42 -27.70 0.78
N PRO A 265 4.54 -28.39 0.48
CA PRO A 265 5.86 -28.02 0.96
C PRO A 265 6.26 -26.57 0.61
N ASN A 266 7.22 -26.01 1.36
CA ASN A 266 7.76 -24.66 1.14
C ASN A 266 9.04 -24.65 0.30
N ILE A 267 9.64 -25.81 0.08
CA ILE A 267 10.89 -26.02 -0.64
C ILE A 267 10.67 -27.11 -1.70
N THR A 268 11.28 -26.96 -2.87
CA THR A 268 11.16 -27.93 -3.97
C THR A 268 12.36 -27.86 -4.90
N LYS A 269 12.54 -28.90 -5.73
CA LYS A 269 13.60 -28.97 -6.74
C LYS A 269 13.40 -27.93 -7.83
N ALA A 270 14.51 -27.40 -8.37
CA ALA A 270 14.51 -26.44 -9.47
C ALA A 270 13.70 -26.93 -10.70
N GLN A 271 13.70 -28.24 -10.97
CA GLN A 271 12.99 -28.82 -12.12
C GLN A 271 11.50 -28.47 -12.14
N LEU A 272 10.84 -28.36 -10.98
CA LEU A 272 9.43 -27.97 -10.91
C LEU A 272 9.23 -26.52 -11.41
N TYR A 273 10.15 -25.62 -11.06
CA TYR A 273 10.07 -24.22 -11.48
C TYR A 273 10.57 -23.96 -12.91
N TYR A 274 11.44 -24.83 -13.44
CA TYR A 274 11.71 -24.85 -14.87
C TYR A 274 10.46 -25.25 -15.64
N ARG A 275 9.80 -26.35 -15.24
CA ARG A 275 8.56 -26.82 -15.88
C ARG A 275 7.45 -25.78 -15.82
N SER A 276 7.24 -25.15 -14.67
CA SER A 276 6.23 -24.08 -14.54
C SER A 276 6.65 -22.77 -15.21
N GLY A 277 7.91 -22.63 -15.61
CA GLY A 277 8.55 -21.44 -16.15
C GLY A 277 8.79 -20.30 -15.15
N HIS A 278 8.64 -20.53 -13.85
CA HIS A 278 8.99 -19.53 -12.86
C HIS A 278 10.50 -19.24 -12.83
N LEU A 279 11.36 -20.23 -13.07
CA LEU A 279 12.80 -19.96 -13.17
C LEU A 279 13.16 -19.14 -14.43
N PRO A 280 12.67 -19.46 -15.63
CA PRO A 280 12.89 -18.64 -16.82
C PRO A 280 12.42 -17.17 -16.69
N PHE A 281 11.27 -16.91 -16.06
CA PHE A 281 10.63 -15.59 -16.07
C PHE A 281 10.67 -14.83 -14.75
N TYR A 282 10.94 -15.49 -13.62
CA TYR A 282 10.78 -14.95 -12.26
C TYR A 282 12.00 -15.18 -11.35
N ARG A 283 13.13 -15.65 -11.90
CA ARG A 283 14.34 -15.98 -11.11
C ARG A 283 14.89 -14.81 -10.30
N GLU A 284 14.82 -13.59 -10.81
CA GLU A 284 15.34 -12.40 -10.12
C GLU A 284 14.58 -12.08 -8.83
N ASP A 285 13.30 -12.46 -8.75
CA ASP A 285 12.43 -12.28 -7.59
C ASP A 285 12.35 -13.53 -6.69
N MET A 286 13.14 -14.58 -6.99
CA MET A 286 13.23 -15.79 -6.16
C MET A 286 14.43 -15.70 -5.21
N TYR A 287 14.30 -16.31 -4.03
CA TYR A 287 15.47 -16.52 -3.17
C TYR A 287 16.49 -17.43 -3.88
N ALA A 288 17.77 -17.19 -3.60
CA ALA A 288 18.86 -17.99 -4.12
C ALA A 288 18.66 -19.49 -3.79
N PRO A 289 19.07 -20.41 -4.69
CA PRO A 289 18.92 -21.83 -4.45
C PRO A 289 19.79 -22.30 -3.28
N MET A 290 19.29 -23.29 -2.56
CA MET A 290 20.09 -24.16 -1.69
C MET A 290 20.60 -25.33 -2.53
N ILE A 291 21.91 -25.58 -2.50
CA ILE A 291 22.51 -26.72 -3.19
C ILE A 291 22.61 -27.87 -2.20
N ILE A 292 21.90 -28.97 -2.46
CA ILE A 292 21.86 -30.17 -1.63
C ILE A 292 22.06 -31.37 -2.55
N ASP A 293 23.06 -32.21 -2.28
CA ASP A 293 23.38 -33.41 -3.07
C ASP A 293 23.49 -33.14 -4.59
N ASP A 294 24.19 -32.06 -4.96
CA ASP A 294 24.34 -31.56 -6.35
C ASP A 294 23.04 -31.15 -7.05
N GLU A 295 21.92 -31.06 -6.33
CA GLU A 295 20.64 -30.54 -6.81
C GLU A 295 20.32 -29.15 -6.25
N GLU A 296 19.74 -28.30 -7.09
CA GLU A 296 19.23 -26.99 -6.66
C GLU A 296 17.81 -27.11 -6.10
N TYR A 297 17.63 -26.62 -4.87
CA TYR A 297 16.33 -26.47 -4.21
C TYR A 297 16.01 -24.99 -3.99
N PHE A 298 14.75 -24.63 -4.17
CA PHE A 298 14.26 -23.26 -4.03
C PHE A 298 13.14 -23.20 -3.00
N LEU A 299 13.12 -22.12 -2.21
CA LEU A 299 11.93 -21.70 -1.50
C LEU A 299 10.85 -21.31 -2.51
N LYS A 300 9.58 -21.63 -2.23
CA LYS A 300 8.50 -21.36 -3.17
C LYS A 300 8.15 -19.88 -3.26
N PRO A 301 8.15 -19.26 -4.46
CA PRO A 301 7.66 -17.89 -4.64
C PRO A 301 6.14 -17.81 -4.81
N MET A 302 5.51 -18.94 -5.18
CA MET A 302 4.09 -19.11 -5.48
C MET A 302 3.66 -20.56 -5.22
N ASN A 303 2.36 -20.79 -4.96
CA ASN A 303 1.85 -22.14 -4.66
C ASN A 303 1.45 -22.94 -5.91
N CYS A 304 1.16 -22.28 -7.04
CA CYS A 304 0.64 -22.89 -8.27
C CYS A 304 1.30 -24.22 -8.67
N PRO A 305 2.64 -24.34 -8.77
CA PRO A 305 3.25 -25.56 -9.28
C PRO A 305 2.99 -26.78 -8.39
N HIS A 306 2.85 -26.56 -7.07
CA HIS A 306 2.54 -27.63 -6.12
C HIS A 306 1.08 -28.05 -6.20
N HIS A 307 0.16 -27.11 -6.40
CA HIS A 307 -1.26 -27.40 -6.57
C HIS A 307 -1.49 -28.20 -7.85
N HIS A 308 -0.73 -27.91 -8.93
CA HIS A 308 -0.78 -28.70 -10.16
C HIS A 308 -0.30 -30.14 -9.95
N GLN A 309 0.70 -30.38 -9.08
CA GLN A 309 1.10 -31.75 -8.73
C GLN A 309 -0.02 -32.51 -8.00
N ILE A 310 -0.80 -31.82 -7.15
CA ILE A 310 -1.96 -32.43 -6.49
C ILE A 310 -3.06 -32.75 -7.50
N TYR A 311 -3.32 -31.86 -8.47
CA TYR A 311 -4.24 -32.15 -9.57
C TYR A 311 -3.78 -33.41 -10.32
N LEU A 312 -2.51 -33.49 -10.70
CA LEU A 312 -1.94 -34.61 -11.46
C LEU A 312 -1.87 -35.94 -10.69
N ALA A 313 -2.07 -35.92 -9.37
CA ALA A 313 -1.96 -37.13 -8.54
C ALA A 313 -3.05 -38.18 -8.83
N ARG A 314 -4.13 -37.80 -9.51
CA ARG A 314 -5.20 -38.72 -9.92
C ARG A 314 -5.86 -38.25 -11.23
N PRO A 315 -6.45 -39.16 -12.02
CA PRO A 315 -7.27 -38.77 -13.17
C PRO A 315 -8.55 -38.06 -12.72
N HIS A 316 -9.08 -37.18 -13.56
CA HIS A 316 -10.34 -36.45 -13.33
C HIS A 316 -11.27 -36.60 -14.54
N SER A 317 -12.56 -36.81 -14.27
CA SER A 317 -13.63 -36.78 -15.26
C SER A 317 -14.19 -35.37 -15.39
N TYR A 318 -14.85 -35.07 -16.52
CA TYR A 318 -15.61 -33.83 -16.71
C TYR A 318 -16.63 -33.56 -15.59
N ARG A 319 -17.11 -34.61 -14.90
CA ARG A 319 -18.03 -34.55 -13.77
C ARG A 319 -17.39 -34.09 -12.46
N ASP A 320 -16.08 -34.22 -12.34
CA ASP A 320 -15.32 -33.81 -11.17
C ASP A 320 -15.01 -32.29 -11.20
N LEU A 321 -15.26 -31.64 -12.34
CA LEU A 321 -15.00 -30.22 -12.57
C LEU A 321 -16.27 -29.37 -12.40
N PRO A 322 -16.19 -28.20 -11.75
CA PRO A 322 -14.95 -27.51 -11.35
C PRO A 322 -14.36 -28.03 -10.04
N LEU A 323 -13.04 -28.27 -10.03
CA LEU A 323 -12.27 -28.64 -8.84
C LEU A 323 -11.55 -27.41 -8.28
N ARG A 324 -11.82 -27.07 -7.02
CA ARG A 324 -11.26 -25.87 -6.38
C ARG A 324 -10.32 -26.27 -5.24
N LEU A 325 -9.01 -26.06 -5.40
CA LEU A 325 -8.01 -26.37 -4.37
C LEU A 325 -7.53 -25.09 -3.70
N ALA A 326 -7.64 -25.00 -2.38
CA ALA A 326 -7.26 -23.81 -1.60
C ALA A 326 -6.21 -24.13 -0.52
N GLU A 327 -5.31 -23.18 -0.28
CA GLU A 327 -4.26 -23.24 0.73
C GLU A 327 -3.97 -21.84 1.26
N TYR A 328 -3.78 -21.71 2.58
CA TYR A 328 -3.07 -20.53 3.11
C TYR A 328 -1.57 -20.77 2.96
N GLY A 329 -1.06 -20.56 1.74
CA GLY A 329 0.26 -21.01 1.33
C GLY A 329 1.36 -20.01 1.70
N GLN A 330 2.36 -20.47 2.46
CA GLN A 330 3.53 -19.67 2.80
C GLN A 330 4.50 -19.59 1.61
N VAL A 331 4.78 -18.38 1.13
CA VAL A 331 5.68 -18.14 -0.01
C VAL A 331 6.76 -17.12 0.35
N TYR A 332 7.82 -17.11 -0.45
CA TYR A 332 9.00 -16.27 -0.26
C TYR A 332 9.40 -15.58 -1.57
N ARG A 333 9.48 -14.25 -1.56
CA ARG A 333 9.90 -13.43 -2.70
C ARG A 333 11.09 -12.57 -2.32
N TYR A 334 12.08 -12.53 -3.20
CA TYR A 334 13.27 -11.71 -3.02
C TYR A 334 12.99 -10.26 -3.42
N GLU A 335 12.27 -9.57 -2.55
CA GLU A 335 12.03 -8.13 -2.70
C GLU A 335 13.31 -7.34 -2.37
N GLN A 336 13.60 -6.32 -3.18
CA GLN A 336 14.72 -5.41 -2.92
C GLN A 336 14.57 -4.75 -1.54
N SER A 337 15.66 -4.63 -0.79
CA SER A 337 15.62 -4.14 0.60
C SER A 337 14.97 -2.76 0.73
N GLY A 338 15.25 -1.85 -0.21
CA GLY A 338 14.65 -0.52 -0.25
C GLY A 338 13.15 -0.48 -0.55
N ALA A 339 12.58 -1.59 -1.03
CA ALA A 339 11.14 -1.70 -1.31
C ALA A 339 10.33 -2.26 -0.14
N LEU A 340 10.99 -2.82 0.89
CA LEU A 340 10.32 -3.41 2.04
C LEU A 340 9.63 -2.34 2.89
N SER A 341 8.41 -2.61 3.35
CA SER A 341 7.63 -1.65 4.13
C SER A 341 6.66 -2.37 5.06
N GLY A 342 7.01 -2.42 6.36
CA GLY A 342 6.18 -2.99 7.41
C GLY A 342 5.63 -4.37 7.04
N LEU A 343 4.30 -4.51 7.03
CA LEU A 343 3.62 -5.70 6.53
C LEU A 343 3.09 -5.54 5.08
N MET A 344 3.11 -4.33 4.51
CA MET A 344 2.59 -4.08 3.16
C MET A 344 3.44 -4.71 2.05
N ARG A 345 4.77 -4.71 2.25
CA ARG A 345 5.73 -5.34 1.33
C ARG A 345 6.81 -6.06 2.12
N VAL A 346 6.73 -7.38 2.08
CA VAL A 346 7.51 -8.34 2.86
C VAL A 346 8.12 -9.39 1.94
N ARG A 347 9.10 -10.13 2.44
CA ARG A 347 9.72 -11.25 1.72
C ARG A 347 9.04 -12.58 2.01
N GLY A 348 8.66 -12.83 3.26
CA GLY A 348 7.89 -14.01 3.65
C GLY A 348 6.42 -13.63 3.85
N MET A 349 5.51 -14.31 3.17
CA MET A 349 4.07 -14.03 3.26
C MET A 349 3.21 -15.28 3.16
N ALA A 350 2.05 -15.27 3.83
CA ALA A 350 1.06 -16.34 3.76
C ALA A 350 -0.16 -15.85 2.97
N GLN A 351 -0.40 -16.43 1.79
CA GLN A 351 -1.46 -16.00 0.87
C GLN A 351 -2.71 -16.85 1.01
N ASN A 352 -3.89 -16.23 0.96
CA ASN A 352 -5.17 -16.93 0.80
C ASN A 352 -5.34 -17.47 -0.63
N ASP A 353 -4.47 -18.39 -1.03
CA ASP A 353 -4.29 -18.78 -2.42
C ASP A 353 -5.18 -19.97 -2.78
N ALA A 354 -5.66 -19.99 -4.02
CA ALA A 354 -6.37 -21.14 -4.56
C ALA A 354 -6.26 -21.22 -6.08
N HIS A 355 -6.32 -22.44 -6.56
CA HIS A 355 -6.30 -22.79 -7.98
C HIS A 355 -7.55 -23.59 -8.32
N ILE A 356 -8.37 -23.05 -9.21
CA ILE A 356 -9.61 -23.67 -9.68
C ILE A 356 -9.34 -24.27 -11.06
N TYR A 357 -9.55 -25.57 -11.18
CA TYR A 357 -9.46 -26.31 -12.42
C TYR A 357 -10.88 -26.49 -12.96
N CYS A 358 -11.14 -25.96 -14.15
CA CYS A 358 -12.47 -25.95 -14.72
C CYS A 358 -12.43 -26.22 -16.23
N ARG A 359 -13.58 -26.60 -16.79
CA ARG A 359 -13.73 -26.66 -18.24
C ARG A 359 -13.88 -25.27 -18.82
N TYR A 360 -13.64 -25.15 -20.12
CA TYR A 360 -13.80 -23.88 -20.85
C TYR A 360 -15.19 -23.26 -20.65
N ASP A 361 -16.25 -24.06 -20.77
CA ASP A 361 -17.64 -23.62 -20.61
C ASP A 361 -17.99 -23.16 -19.18
N GLN A 362 -17.17 -23.51 -18.19
CA GLN A 362 -17.37 -23.16 -16.78
C GLN A 362 -16.58 -21.92 -16.35
N ALA A 363 -15.58 -21.51 -17.14
CA ALA A 363 -14.59 -20.52 -16.72
C ALA A 363 -15.21 -19.17 -16.35
N LYS A 364 -16.18 -18.68 -17.15
CA LYS A 364 -16.88 -17.42 -16.88
C LYS A 364 -17.62 -17.45 -15.53
N GLU A 365 -18.38 -18.52 -15.28
CA GLU A 365 -19.15 -18.66 -14.05
C GLU A 365 -18.23 -18.76 -12.82
N GLU A 366 -17.13 -19.51 -12.92
CA GLU A 366 -16.14 -19.61 -11.85
C GLU A 366 -15.45 -18.26 -11.58
N PHE A 367 -15.14 -17.51 -12.63
CA PHE A 367 -14.56 -16.18 -12.50
C PHE A 367 -15.51 -15.22 -11.76
N LEU A 368 -16.79 -15.23 -12.12
CA LEU A 368 -17.84 -14.44 -11.46
C LEU A 368 -18.06 -14.88 -10.00
N ARG A 369 -18.00 -16.19 -9.70
CA ARG A 369 -18.07 -16.71 -8.33
C ARG A 369 -16.92 -16.17 -7.46
N VAL A 370 -15.71 -16.10 -8.01
CA VAL A 370 -14.56 -15.50 -7.32
C VAL A 370 -14.75 -14.00 -7.10
N MET A 371 -15.27 -13.24 -8.08
CA MET A 371 -15.60 -11.81 -7.89
C MET A 371 -16.64 -11.61 -6.78
N ASN A 372 -17.67 -12.45 -6.74
CA ASN A 372 -18.68 -12.43 -5.68
C ASN A 372 -18.06 -12.72 -4.30
N LEU A 373 -17.09 -13.63 -4.22
CA LEU A 373 -16.35 -13.90 -2.99
C LEU A 373 -15.58 -12.66 -2.50
N HIS A 374 -14.90 -11.93 -3.40
CA HIS A 374 -14.26 -10.65 -3.05
C HIS A 374 -15.27 -9.64 -2.50
N SER A 375 -16.39 -9.46 -3.20
CA SER A 375 -17.45 -8.52 -2.79
C SER A 375 -18.02 -8.86 -1.41
N ARG A 376 -18.20 -10.15 -1.10
CA ARG A 376 -18.66 -10.59 0.25
C ARG A 376 -17.67 -10.22 1.34
N TYR A 377 -16.37 -10.45 1.14
CA TYR A 377 -15.35 -10.05 2.12
C TYR A 377 -15.30 -8.54 2.31
N TYR A 378 -15.35 -7.77 1.23
CA TYR A 378 -15.23 -6.32 1.28
C TYR A 378 -16.44 -5.70 1.98
N LYS A 379 -17.65 -6.15 1.64
CA LYS A 379 -18.88 -5.74 2.32
C LYS A 379 -18.84 -6.05 3.82
N LEU A 380 -18.34 -7.23 4.19
CA LEU A 380 -18.21 -7.65 5.59
C LEU A 380 -17.25 -6.75 6.39
N LEU A 381 -16.19 -6.27 5.74
CA LEU A 381 -15.16 -5.43 6.34
C LEU A 381 -15.45 -3.92 6.21
N GLY A 382 -16.57 -3.52 5.59
CA GLY A 382 -16.91 -2.11 5.37
C GLY A 382 -16.05 -1.43 4.31
N ILE A 383 -15.58 -2.19 3.32
CA ILE A 383 -14.76 -1.70 2.20
C ILE A 383 -15.69 -1.45 1.01
N ASP A 384 -16.11 -0.19 0.83
CA ASP A 384 -17.05 0.20 -0.22
C ASP A 384 -16.36 0.87 -1.43
N ASP A 385 -15.20 1.51 -1.21
CA ASP A 385 -14.47 2.26 -2.25
C ASP A 385 -13.35 1.39 -2.86
N TYR A 386 -13.75 0.58 -3.85
CA TYR A 386 -12.84 -0.23 -4.64
C TYR A 386 -13.29 -0.34 -6.09
N TYR A 387 -12.35 -0.60 -6.97
CA TYR A 387 -12.59 -0.87 -8.38
C TYR A 387 -11.68 -2.00 -8.86
N MET A 388 -11.99 -2.59 -10.00
CA MET A 388 -11.15 -3.60 -10.64
C MET A 388 -10.25 -2.95 -11.69
N ARG A 389 -9.00 -3.37 -11.76
CA ARG A 389 -8.11 -3.03 -12.86
C ARG A 389 -7.93 -4.26 -13.74
N PHE A 390 -8.40 -4.17 -14.98
CA PHE A 390 -8.22 -5.19 -15.99
C PHE A 390 -6.88 -4.99 -16.69
N SER A 391 -5.89 -5.76 -16.26
CA SER A 391 -4.53 -5.71 -16.77
C SER A 391 -4.39 -6.61 -18.00
N LYS A 392 -4.10 -5.98 -19.14
CA LYS A 392 -3.97 -6.58 -20.47
C LYS A 392 -2.50 -6.68 -20.91
N PRO A 393 -2.15 -7.60 -21.81
CA PRO A 393 -0.79 -7.70 -22.33
C PRO A 393 -0.46 -6.54 -23.28
N ASP A 394 0.79 -6.14 -23.35
CA ASP A 394 1.27 -5.28 -24.43
C ASP A 394 1.55 -6.15 -25.66
N LEU A 395 0.61 -6.15 -26.61
CA LEU A 395 0.71 -6.93 -27.85
C LEU A 395 1.88 -6.51 -28.76
N ASN A 396 2.48 -5.34 -28.52
CA ASN A 396 3.66 -4.87 -29.26
C ASN A 396 4.99 -5.29 -28.62
N LYS A 397 4.96 -5.89 -27.41
CA LYS A 397 6.13 -6.37 -26.65
C LYS A 397 5.90 -7.78 -26.11
N LEU A 398 5.73 -8.73 -27.04
CA LEU A 398 5.42 -10.13 -26.71
C LEU A 398 6.55 -10.87 -26.00
N ASP A 399 7.78 -10.36 -25.99
CA ASP A 399 8.94 -11.01 -25.33
C ASP A 399 8.73 -11.25 -23.82
N LYS A 400 7.83 -10.47 -23.19
CA LYS A 400 7.44 -10.58 -21.77
C LYS A 400 6.27 -11.54 -21.52
N TYR A 401 5.59 -11.99 -22.57
CA TYR A 401 4.37 -12.79 -22.51
C TYR A 401 4.56 -14.10 -23.27
N VAL A 402 3.64 -15.04 -23.07
CA VAL A 402 3.58 -16.22 -23.94
C VAL A 402 3.06 -15.82 -25.33
N ASN A 403 3.74 -16.31 -26.37
CA ASN A 403 3.40 -16.05 -27.77
C ASN A 403 2.22 -16.92 -28.26
N GLU A 404 1.03 -16.64 -27.73
CA GLU A 404 -0.22 -17.34 -28.09
C GLU A 404 -1.41 -16.36 -28.23
N PRO A 405 -1.43 -15.54 -29.29
CA PRO A 405 -2.36 -14.41 -29.40
C PRO A 405 -3.84 -14.80 -29.41
N GLU A 406 -4.19 -15.96 -29.98
CA GLU A 406 -5.57 -16.44 -30.03
C GLU A 406 -6.11 -16.79 -28.63
N LYS A 407 -5.33 -17.51 -27.81
CA LYS A 407 -5.69 -17.84 -26.42
C LYS A 407 -5.79 -16.59 -25.55
N TRP A 408 -4.95 -15.59 -25.79
CA TRP A 408 -5.05 -14.29 -25.10
C TRP A 408 -6.38 -13.60 -25.38
N ILE A 409 -6.81 -13.54 -26.64
CA ILE A 409 -8.09 -12.93 -27.03
C ILE A 409 -9.25 -13.67 -26.38
N GLU A 410 -9.23 -15.00 -26.42
CA GLU A 410 -10.26 -15.85 -25.81
C GLU A 410 -10.34 -15.62 -24.29
N ALA A 411 -9.21 -15.68 -23.59
CA ALA A 411 -9.10 -15.42 -22.16
C ALA A 411 -9.58 -14.02 -21.79
N MET A 412 -9.20 -12.99 -22.55
CA MET A 412 -9.65 -11.62 -22.33
C MET A 412 -11.16 -11.45 -22.51
N ASN A 413 -11.76 -12.14 -23.48
CA ASN A 413 -13.21 -12.10 -23.70
C ASN A 413 -13.97 -12.72 -22.52
N VAL A 414 -13.55 -13.91 -22.07
CA VAL A 414 -14.16 -14.58 -20.88
C VAL A 414 -14.08 -13.68 -19.65
N VAL A 415 -12.91 -13.07 -19.43
CA VAL A 415 -12.69 -12.17 -18.29
C VAL A 415 -13.55 -10.91 -18.42
N LYS A 416 -13.59 -10.27 -19.59
CA LYS A 416 -14.36 -9.04 -19.83
C LYS A 416 -15.86 -9.27 -19.67
N GLU A 417 -16.40 -10.36 -20.21
CA GLU A 417 -17.81 -10.73 -20.02
C GLU A 417 -18.15 -10.93 -18.54
N ALA A 418 -17.29 -11.63 -17.79
CA ALA A 418 -17.48 -11.80 -16.35
C ALA A 418 -17.43 -10.46 -15.58
N MET A 419 -16.52 -9.55 -15.96
CA MET A 419 -16.44 -8.21 -15.37
C MET A 419 -17.70 -7.39 -15.65
N ASP A 420 -18.18 -7.38 -16.89
CA ASP A 420 -19.39 -6.65 -17.29
C ASP A 420 -20.63 -7.21 -16.57
N GLU A 421 -20.73 -8.54 -16.43
CA GLU A 421 -21.83 -9.21 -15.70
C GLU A 421 -21.78 -8.95 -14.18
N SER A 422 -20.59 -8.73 -13.61
CA SER A 422 -20.43 -8.45 -12.18
C SER A 422 -21.04 -7.11 -11.73
N GLY A 423 -21.16 -6.15 -12.65
CA GLY A 423 -21.59 -4.79 -12.35
C GLY A 423 -20.61 -3.96 -11.50
N LEU A 424 -19.40 -4.47 -11.24
CA LEU A 424 -18.37 -3.76 -10.48
C LEU A 424 -17.60 -2.77 -11.38
N PRO A 425 -17.26 -1.57 -10.89
CA PRO A 425 -16.54 -0.58 -11.67
C PRO A 425 -15.12 -1.09 -12.00
N TYR A 426 -14.67 -0.83 -13.22
CA TYR A 426 -13.32 -1.19 -13.63
C TYR A 426 -12.66 -0.22 -14.60
N ILE A 427 -11.34 -0.26 -14.63
CA ILE A 427 -10.51 0.41 -15.63
C ILE A 427 -9.65 -0.62 -16.37
N GLU A 428 -9.22 -0.28 -17.58
CA GLU A 428 -8.32 -1.11 -18.38
C GLU A 428 -6.88 -0.57 -18.29
N ALA A 429 -5.89 -1.46 -18.15
CA ALA A 429 -4.47 -1.12 -18.07
C ALA A 429 -3.66 -1.99 -19.04
N GLU A 430 -3.02 -1.37 -20.03
CA GLU A 430 -2.19 -2.06 -21.01
C GLU A 430 -0.78 -2.33 -20.47
N GLY A 431 -0.23 -3.51 -20.77
CA GLY A 431 1.14 -3.89 -20.39
C GLY A 431 1.32 -4.33 -18.94
N GLU A 432 0.22 -4.53 -18.19
CA GLU A 432 0.25 -4.89 -16.76
C GLU A 432 -0.18 -6.34 -16.49
N ALA A 433 -0.48 -7.14 -17.52
CA ALA A 433 -0.88 -8.54 -17.36
C ALA A 433 0.23 -9.42 -16.75
N ALA A 434 -0.16 -10.58 -16.22
CA ALA A 434 0.82 -11.62 -15.86
C ALA A 434 1.42 -12.24 -17.12
N PHE A 435 2.60 -12.87 -17.02
CA PHE A 435 3.24 -13.48 -18.20
C PHE A 435 2.41 -14.63 -18.81
N TYR A 436 1.50 -15.23 -18.04
CA TYR A 436 0.70 -16.42 -18.39
C TYR A 436 -0.79 -16.14 -18.66
N GLY A 437 -1.26 -14.89 -18.53
CA GLY A 437 -2.66 -14.57 -18.79
C GLY A 437 -3.14 -13.22 -18.25
N PRO A 438 -4.38 -12.83 -18.60
CA PRO A 438 -4.99 -11.59 -18.13
C PRO A 438 -5.17 -11.62 -16.62
N LYS A 439 -5.02 -10.44 -16.01
CA LYS A 439 -5.06 -10.27 -14.56
C LYS A 439 -6.08 -9.21 -14.18
N ILE A 440 -6.87 -9.51 -13.16
CA ILE A 440 -7.70 -8.53 -12.47
C ILE A 440 -7.09 -8.26 -11.11
N ASP A 441 -6.77 -7.01 -10.87
CA ASP A 441 -6.42 -6.50 -9.55
C ASP A 441 -7.62 -5.79 -8.93
N PHE A 442 -7.95 -6.13 -7.69
CA PHE A 442 -8.90 -5.36 -6.92
C PHE A 442 -8.14 -4.23 -6.22
N MET A 443 -8.37 -3.02 -6.73
CA MET A 443 -7.79 -1.78 -6.25
C MET A 443 -8.68 -1.24 -5.14
N ILE A 444 -8.19 -1.28 -3.91
CA ILE A 444 -8.92 -0.73 -2.76
C ILE A 444 -8.34 0.64 -2.44
N LYS A 445 -9.21 1.63 -2.28
CA LYS A 445 -8.83 2.94 -1.79
C LYS A 445 -8.93 2.96 -0.28
N SER A 446 -7.80 3.22 0.38
CA SER A 446 -7.79 3.46 1.81
C SER A 446 -8.51 4.76 2.16
N VAL A 447 -8.91 4.89 3.42
CA VAL A 447 -9.52 6.09 4.02
C VAL A 447 -8.71 7.39 3.87
N ILE A 448 -7.41 7.29 3.59
CA ILE A 448 -6.50 8.42 3.36
C ILE A 448 -6.25 8.69 1.87
N GLY A 449 -6.87 7.91 0.98
CA GLY A 449 -6.82 8.07 -0.47
C GLY A 449 -5.75 7.26 -1.18
N THR A 450 -4.90 6.51 -0.46
CA THR A 450 -3.90 5.61 -1.05
C THR A 450 -4.58 4.38 -1.64
N GLU A 451 -4.25 4.04 -2.88
CA GLU A 451 -4.76 2.87 -3.57
C GLU A 451 -3.82 1.68 -3.42
N TYR A 452 -4.39 0.50 -3.15
CA TYR A 452 -3.65 -0.73 -2.96
C TYR A 452 -4.23 -1.85 -3.83
N ALA A 453 -3.37 -2.54 -4.57
CA ALA A 453 -3.69 -3.84 -5.17
C ALA A 453 -3.54 -4.93 -4.10
N ILE A 454 -4.64 -5.27 -3.43
CA ILE A 454 -4.62 -6.15 -2.26
C ILE A 454 -4.85 -7.61 -2.65
N SER A 455 -5.71 -7.84 -3.64
CA SER A 455 -6.10 -9.16 -4.10
C SER A 455 -6.19 -9.21 -5.61
N THR A 456 -6.20 -10.43 -6.14
CA THR A 456 -6.16 -10.66 -7.58
C THR A 456 -6.95 -11.90 -7.97
N ASN A 457 -7.47 -11.87 -9.19
CA ASN A 457 -8.05 -13.00 -9.88
C ASN A 457 -7.45 -13.08 -11.30
N GLN A 458 -6.93 -14.24 -11.69
CA GLN A 458 -6.17 -14.42 -12.92
C GLN A 458 -6.60 -15.70 -13.64
N LEU A 459 -6.68 -15.64 -14.96
CA LEU A 459 -6.96 -16.81 -15.79
C LEU A 459 -5.65 -17.28 -16.44
N ASP A 460 -5.19 -18.46 -16.08
CA ASP A 460 -3.98 -19.11 -16.61
C ASP A 460 -4.39 -20.23 -17.59
N PHE A 461 -4.02 -20.05 -18.85
CA PHE A 461 -4.19 -21.05 -19.91
C PHE A 461 -2.88 -21.78 -20.26
N LEU A 462 -1.75 -21.34 -19.68
CA LEU A 462 -0.41 -21.84 -19.95
C LEU A 462 -0.04 -23.01 -19.04
N ALA A 463 -0.44 -22.95 -17.77
CA ALA A 463 -0.21 -24.03 -16.80
C ALA A 463 -0.70 -25.37 -17.35
N THR A 464 -1.82 -25.34 -18.07
CA THR A 464 -2.43 -26.49 -18.73
C THR A 464 -1.49 -27.18 -19.69
N GLU A 465 -0.82 -26.43 -20.56
CA GLU A 465 0.12 -26.97 -21.55
C GLU A 465 1.41 -27.45 -20.87
N ARG A 466 1.98 -26.63 -19.98
CA ARG A 466 3.26 -26.93 -19.30
C ARG A 466 3.19 -28.16 -18.39
N PHE A 467 2.05 -28.36 -17.73
CA PHE A 467 1.84 -29.48 -16.82
C PHE A 467 1.06 -30.65 -17.45
N GLY A 468 0.51 -30.49 -18.66
CA GLY A 468 -0.37 -31.50 -19.26
C GLY A 468 -1.62 -31.72 -18.41
N LEU A 469 -2.22 -30.63 -17.94
CA LEU A 469 -3.41 -30.69 -17.08
C LEU A 469 -4.62 -31.02 -17.94
N VAL A 470 -5.12 -32.25 -17.83
CA VAL A 470 -6.24 -32.75 -18.63
C VAL A 470 -7.34 -33.35 -17.76
N TYR A 471 -8.52 -33.50 -18.34
CA TYR A 471 -9.64 -34.27 -17.80
C TYR A 471 -10.24 -35.17 -18.89
N THR A 472 -10.93 -36.24 -18.51
CA THR A 472 -11.65 -37.10 -19.45
C THR A 472 -13.05 -36.53 -19.73
N GLY A 473 -13.29 -36.16 -20.98
CA GLY A 473 -14.56 -35.59 -21.48
C GLY A 473 -15.70 -36.60 -21.60
N GLU A 474 -16.90 -36.11 -21.92
CA GLU A 474 -18.07 -36.96 -22.23
C GLU A 474 -17.84 -37.89 -23.42
N ASP A 475 -16.97 -37.46 -24.34
CA ASP A 475 -16.54 -38.23 -25.52
C ASP A 475 -15.46 -39.28 -25.20
N GLY A 476 -15.05 -39.41 -23.94
CA GLY A 476 -14.01 -40.33 -23.48
C GLY A 476 -12.59 -39.90 -23.86
N LYS A 477 -12.39 -38.70 -24.41
CA LYS A 477 -11.06 -38.17 -24.77
C LYS A 477 -10.50 -37.28 -23.67
N GLU A 478 -9.21 -37.04 -23.72
CA GLU A 478 -8.56 -36.05 -22.85
C GLU A 478 -8.76 -34.64 -23.40
N HIS A 479 -9.20 -33.73 -22.53
CA HIS A 479 -9.41 -32.32 -22.81
C HIS A 479 -8.61 -31.46 -21.83
N PRO A 480 -8.07 -30.31 -22.28
CA PRO A 480 -7.37 -29.37 -21.41
C PRO A 480 -8.31 -28.71 -20.40
N VAL A 481 -7.82 -28.41 -19.20
CA VAL A 481 -8.52 -27.54 -18.23
C VAL A 481 -8.10 -26.08 -18.36
N TYR A 482 -8.92 -25.15 -17.88
CA TYR A 482 -8.47 -23.81 -17.49
C TYR A 482 -8.16 -23.76 -16.00
N VAL A 483 -7.17 -22.94 -15.64
CA VAL A 483 -6.79 -22.70 -14.25
C VAL A 483 -7.09 -21.25 -13.88
N ILE A 484 -7.91 -21.05 -12.85
CA ILE A 484 -8.16 -19.72 -12.27
C ILE A 484 -7.38 -19.61 -10.97
N HIS A 485 -6.52 -18.60 -10.87
CA HIS A 485 -5.71 -18.29 -9.70
C HIS A 485 -6.39 -17.16 -8.94
N ARG A 486 -6.64 -17.34 -7.65
CA ARG A 486 -7.34 -16.33 -6.86
C ARG A 486 -6.75 -16.17 -5.47
N ALA A 487 -6.72 -14.93 -4.99
CA ALA A 487 -6.37 -14.62 -3.61
C ALA A 487 -7.19 -13.44 -3.04
N PRO A 488 -8.49 -13.64 -2.69
CA PRO A 488 -9.42 -12.57 -2.31
C PRO A 488 -9.01 -11.73 -1.10
N LEU A 489 -8.37 -12.37 -0.12
CA LEU A 489 -7.81 -11.68 1.06
C LEU A 489 -6.30 -11.37 0.90
N GLY A 490 -5.71 -11.60 -0.28
CA GLY A 490 -4.29 -11.39 -0.51
C GLY A 490 -3.40 -12.20 0.43
N SER A 491 -2.31 -11.59 0.91
CA SER A 491 -1.52 -12.14 2.02
C SER A 491 -1.99 -11.62 3.37
N HIS A 492 -1.83 -12.41 4.43
CA HIS A 492 -2.10 -11.95 5.80
C HIS A 492 -1.36 -10.65 6.12
N GLU A 493 -0.09 -10.56 5.74
CA GLU A 493 0.75 -9.40 6.02
C GLU A 493 0.14 -8.13 5.39
N ARG A 494 -0.11 -8.15 4.08
CA ARG A 494 -0.63 -6.99 3.37
C ARG A 494 -2.06 -6.66 3.80
N PHE A 495 -2.91 -7.67 3.96
CA PHE A 495 -4.30 -7.47 4.35
C PHE A 495 -4.42 -6.90 5.75
N VAL A 496 -3.67 -7.43 6.72
CA VAL A 496 -3.69 -6.91 8.09
C VAL A 496 -3.13 -5.49 8.15
N ALA A 497 -2.05 -5.17 7.42
CA ALA A 497 -1.60 -3.77 7.34
C ALA A 497 -2.68 -2.84 6.80
N PHE A 498 -3.37 -3.25 5.73
CA PHE A 498 -4.51 -2.50 5.23
C PHE A 498 -5.62 -2.35 6.28
N LEU A 499 -5.98 -3.42 7.00
CA LEU A 499 -7.02 -3.36 8.04
C LEU A 499 -6.62 -2.45 9.22
N ILE A 500 -5.35 -2.44 9.61
CA ILE A 500 -4.84 -1.49 10.62
C ILE A 500 -5.09 -0.06 10.15
N GLU A 501 -4.75 0.26 8.89
CA GLU A 501 -4.95 1.60 8.31
C GLU A 501 -6.44 1.95 8.18
N HIS A 502 -7.23 1.01 7.68
CA HIS A 502 -8.67 1.15 7.45
C HIS A 502 -9.41 1.45 8.76
N PHE A 503 -9.15 0.67 9.81
CA PHE A 503 -9.79 0.85 11.13
C PHE A 503 -9.05 1.81 12.06
N ALA A 504 -7.91 2.39 11.64
CA ALA A 504 -7.00 3.11 12.53
C ALA A 504 -6.65 2.31 13.80
N GLY A 505 -6.48 0.99 13.64
CA GLY A 505 -6.27 0.02 14.72
C GLY A 505 -7.48 -0.27 15.61
N ALA A 506 -8.63 0.39 15.40
CA ALA A 506 -9.85 0.20 16.18
C ALA A 506 -10.73 -0.88 15.53
N PHE A 507 -10.25 -2.12 15.51
CA PHE A 507 -10.93 -3.25 14.87
C PHE A 507 -12.35 -3.48 15.41
N PRO A 508 -13.28 -4.02 14.60
CA PRO A 508 -14.58 -4.47 15.10
C PRO A 508 -14.41 -5.62 16.10
N THR A 509 -15.36 -5.79 17.03
CA THR A 509 -15.28 -6.77 18.13
C THR A 509 -14.90 -8.18 17.66
N TRP A 510 -15.42 -8.65 16.53
CA TRP A 510 -15.13 -10.00 16.06
C TRP A 510 -13.66 -10.20 15.64
N LEU A 511 -12.98 -9.12 15.23
CA LEU A 511 -11.60 -9.13 14.78
C LEU A 511 -10.64 -8.60 15.87
N ALA A 512 -11.13 -7.83 16.84
CA ALA A 512 -10.31 -7.23 17.89
C ALA A 512 -9.45 -8.27 18.64
N PRO A 513 -8.12 -8.07 18.77
CA PRO A 513 -7.25 -9.01 19.48
C PRO A 513 -7.67 -9.24 20.93
N VAL A 514 -8.01 -8.15 21.63
CA VAL A 514 -8.68 -8.18 22.93
C VAL A 514 -10.05 -7.55 22.74
N GLN A 515 -11.10 -8.32 23.02
CA GLN A 515 -12.50 -7.90 22.89
C GLN A 515 -12.96 -7.13 24.13
N ALA A 516 -12.55 -7.60 25.30
CA ALA A 516 -12.93 -6.99 26.58
C ALA A 516 -11.77 -6.95 27.57
N VAL A 517 -11.77 -5.96 28.47
CA VAL A 517 -10.87 -5.93 29.63
C VAL A 517 -11.66 -5.70 30.90
N VAL A 518 -11.41 -6.52 31.93
CA VAL A 518 -12.03 -6.39 33.25
C VAL A 518 -11.18 -5.47 34.13
N ILE A 519 -11.81 -4.45 34.72
CA ILE A 519 -11.16 -3.39 35.49
C ILE A 519 -11.82 -3.29 36.89
N PRO A 520 -11.19 -3.82 37.95
CA PRO A 520 -11.64 -3.59 39.32
C PRO A 520 -11.38 -2.14 39.75
N ILE A 521 -12.35 -1.52 40.45
CA ILE A 521 -12.19 -0.14 40.94
C ILE A 521 -11.25 -0.02 42.15
N ALA A 522 -10.98 -1.13 42.85
CA ALA A 522 -10.08 -1.22 44.00
C ALA A 522 -9.69 -2.68 44.26
N ASP A 523 -8.57 -2.92 44.95
CA ASP A 523 -8.00 -4.25 45.21
C ASP A 523 -8.99 -5.25 45.84
N ARG A 524 -9.94 -4.75 46.66
CA ARG A 524 -10.99 -5.60 47.28
C ARG A 524 -11.93 -6.27 46.27
N HIS A 525 -12.03 -5.74 45.05
CA HIS A 525 -12.88 -6.29 43.98
C HIS A 525 -12.14 -7.29 43.08
N ASN A 526 -10.84 -7.54 43.32
CA ASN A 526 -10.03 -8.40 42.45
C ASN A 526 -10.55 -9.84 42.40
N GLU A 527 -11.15 -10.34 43.48
CA GLU A 527 -11.75 -11.69 43.50
C GLU A 527 -12.94 -11.78 42.54
N TYR A 528 -13.86 -10.81 42.61
CA TYR A 528 -14.99 -10.75 41.68
C TYR A 528 -14.52 -10.49 40.23
N ALA A 529 -13.53 -9.63 40.04
CA ALA A 529 -12.94 -9.37 38.72
C ALA A 529 -12.34 -10.63 38.08
N ARG A 530 -11.65 -11.48 38.86
CA ARG A 530 -11.16 -12.78 38.39
C ARG A 530 -12.29 -13.72 38.02
N LYS A 531 -13.35 -13.80 38.83
CA LYS A 531 -14.55 -14.61 38.50
C LYS A 531 -15.20 -14.16 37.18
N VAL A 532 -15.33 -12.85 36.97
CA VAL A 532 -15.84 -12.27 35.71
C VAL A 532 -14.91 -12.64 34.55
N TYR A 533 -13.60 -12.45 34.70
CA TYR A 533 -12.60 -12.81 33.70
C TYR A 533 -12.69 -14.30 33.31
N GLU A 534 -12.70 -15.21 34.29
CA GLU A 534 -12.78 -16.66 34.04
C GLU A 534 -14.09 -17.04 33.35
N THR A 535 -15.20 -16.42 33.72
CA THR A 535 -16.50 -16.66 33.07
C THR A 535 -16.48 -16.22 31.60
N LEU A 536 -15.90 -15.05 31.31
CA LEU A 536 -15.79 -14.54 29.96
C LEU A 536 -14.79 -15.35 29.11
N PHE A 537 -13.64 -15.67 29.67
CA PHE A 537 -12.60 -16.45 29.00
C PHE A 537 -13.12 -17.82 28.55
N ASN A 538 -13.93 -18.47 29.40
CA ASN A 538 -14.55 -19.77 29.10
C ASN A 538 -15.92 -19.66 28.40
N ALA A 539 -16.39 -18.46 28.06
CA ALA A 539 -17.66 -18.30 27.35
C ALA A 539 -17.56 -18.84 25.92
N ASP A 540 -18.57 -19.60 25.49
CA ASP A 540 -18.63 -20.13 24.13
C ASP A 540 -18.87 -18.99 23.12
N ILE A 541 -17.80 -18.57 22.45
CA ILE A 541 -17.81 -17.53 21.43
C ILE A 541 -17.23 -18.13 20.14
N PRO A 542 -17.98 -18.20 19.03
CA PRO A 542 -17.56 -18.86 17.79
C PRO A 542 -16.54 -18.02 17.02
N ASN A 543 -15.30 -18.07 17.50
CA ASN A 543 -14.14 -17.35 17.02
C ASN A 543 -12.94 -18.31 16.91
N ALA A 544 -11.75 -17.82 16.57
CA ALA A 544 -10.58 -18.68 16.34
C ALA A 544 -10.16 -19.55 17.56
N ILE A 545 -10.53 -19.16 18.79
CA ILE A 545 -10.14 -19.85 20.02
C ILE A 545 -11.33 -20.46 20.80
N ASN A 546 -12.56 -20.34 20.30
CA ASN A 546 -13.80 -20.78 20.97
C ASN A 546 -13.98 -20.21 22.40
N GLY A 547 -13.59 -18.95 22.61
CA GLY A 547 -13.59 -18.28 23.91
C GLY A 547 -13.61 -16.76 23.77
N MET A 548 -14.10 -15.99 24.74
CA MET A 548 -13.96 -14.53 24.66
C MET A 548 -12.49 -14.14 24.84
N ARG A 549 -11.99 -13.29 23.93
CA ARG A 549 -10.63 -12.73 24.09
C ARG A 549 -10.68 -11.60 25.10
N VAL A 550 -10.47 -11.95 26.36
CA VAL A 550 -10.60 -11.05 27.51
C VAL A 550 -9.28 -10.94 28.27
N GLU A 551 -9.03 -9.75 28.84
CA GLU A 551 -7.94 -9.51 29.78
C GLU A 551 -8.47 -9.07 31.15
N LEU A 552 -7.63 -9.21 32.19
CA LEU A 552 -7.86 -8.67 33.52
C LEU A 552 -6.76 -7.64 33.83
N ASP A 553 -7.14 -6.40 34.13
CA ASP A 553 -6.21 -5.37 34.60
C ASP A 553 -6.35 -5.18 36.12
N ASP A 554 -5.75 -6.06 36.90
CA ASP A 554 -5.70 -5.99 38.37
C ASP A 554 -4.45 -5.25 38.91
N ALA A 555 -3.76 -4.50 38.05
CA ALA A 555 -2.59 -3.71 38.43
C ALA A 555 -2.93 -2.70 39.54
N ARG A 556 -1.96 -2.36 40.39
CA ARG A 556 -2.12 -1.35 41.44
C ARG A 556 -2.03 0.08 40.88
N GLU A 557 -2.98 0.42 40.02
CA GLU A 557 -3.13 1.71 39.36
C GLU A 557 -4.54 2.26 39.51
N SER A 558 -4.73 3.56 39.34
CA SER A 558 -6.07 4.15 39.35
C SER A 558 -6.92 3.59 38.20
N MET A 559 -8.22 3.41 38.45
CA MET A 559 -9.19 2.98 37.44
C MET A 559 -9.10 3.83 36.17
N GLN A 560 -8.97 5.16 36.29
CA GLN A 560 -8.86 6.07 35.15
C GLN A 560 -7.61 5.80 34.31
N LYS A 561 -6.49 5.42 34.94
CA LYS A 561 -5.26 5.06 34.23
C LYS A 561 -5.43 3.75 33.45
N LYS A 562 -6.10 2.76 34.04
CA LYS A 562 -6.46 1.48 33.38
C LYS A 562 -7.41 1.70 32.20
N ILE A 563 -8.45 2.51 32.37
CA ILE A 563 -9.37 2.90 31.30
C ILE A 563 -8.60 3.58 30.16
N ARG A 564 -7.70 4.53 30.48
CA ARG A 564 -6.88 5.20 29.47
C ARG A 564 -5.97 4.22 28.72
N LYS A 565 -5.34 3.26 29.43
CA LYS A 565 -4.53 2.20 28.82
C LYS A 565 -5.36 1.36 27.84
N ALA A 566 -6.53 0.91 28.25
CA ALA A 566 -7.45 0.15 27.41
C ALA A 566 -7.93 0.93 26.18
N GLN A 567 -8.19 2.24 26.32
CA GLN A 567 -8.53 3.11 25.20
C GLN A 567 -7.38 3.29 24.22
N LEU A 568 -6.14 3.42 24.70
CA LEU A 568 -4.95 3.48 23.84
C LEU A 568 -4.75 2.16 23.08
N GLN A 569 -5.04 1.03 23.71
CA GLN A 569 -5.08 -0.31 23.08
C GLN A 569 -6.35 -0.55 22.24
N LYS A 570 -7.28 0.41 22.21
CA LYS A 570 -8.51 0.39 21.39
C LYS A 570 -9.43 -0.82 21.66
N ILE A 571 -9.37 -1.37 22.87
CA ILE A 571 -10.17 -2.53 23.32
C ILE A 571 -11.66 -2.18 23.27
N PRO A 572 -12.51 -2.91 22.53
CA PRO A 572 -13.92 -2.57 22.33
C PRO A 572 -14.69 -2.34 23.62
N TYR A 573 -14.55 -3.23 24.61
CA TYR A 573 -15.27 -3.20 25.88
C TYR A 573 -14.34 -3.09 27.09
N MET A 574 -14.63 -2.14 27.98
CA MET A 574 -14.03 -2.03 29.31
C MET A 574 -15.11 -2.34 30.34
N LEU A 575 -14.91 -3.39 31.13
CA LEU A 575 -15.86 -3.92 32.10
C LEU A 575 -15.43 -3.51 33.50
N VAL A 576 -16.01 -2.44 34.01
CA VAL A 576 -15.69 -1.91 35.33
C VAL A 576 -16.49 -2.68 36.38
N VAL A 577 -15.80 -3.13 37.44
CA VAL A 577 -16.43 -3.89 38.53
C VAL A 577 -16.12 -3.27 39.90
N GLY A 578 -17.19 -2.98 40.65
CA GLY A 578 -17.15 -2.47 42.01
C GLY A 578 -18.09 -3.24 42.94
N ASP A 579 -18.37 -2.66 44.12
CA ASP A 579 -19.20 -3.29 45.15
C ASP A 579 -20.61 -3.63 44.61
N LYS A 580 -21.25 -2.68 43.91
CA LYS A 580 -22.60 -2.87 43.32
C LYS A 580 -22.63 -3.98 42.27
N GLU A 581 -21.65 -4.01 41.37
CA GLU A 581 -21.54 -5.03 40.33
C GLU A 581 -21.30 -6.42 40.92
N ALA A 582 -20.48 -6.52 41.97
CA ALA A 582 -20.19 -7.77 42.67
C ALA A 582 -21.43 -8.34 43.39
N GLU A 583 -22.22 -7.47 44.05
CA GLU A 583 -23.48 -7.88 44.69
C GLU A 583 -24.53 -8.37 43.70
N GLN A 584 -24.55 -7.81 42.49
CA GLN A 584 -25.58 -8.06 41.47
C GLN A 584 -25.18 -9.11 40.43
N GLY A 585 -23.93 -9.59 40.43
CA GLY A 585 -23.43 -10.46 39.36
C GLY A 585 -23.40 -9.75 37.99
N ALA A 586 -23.14 -8.44 38.00
CA ALA A 586 -23.18 -7.56 36.84
C ALA A 586 -21.80 -7.00 36.47
N VAL A 587 -21.73 -6.29 35.34
CA VAL A 587 -20.56 -5.52 34.90
C VAL A 587 -21.02 -4.15 34.38
N ALA A 588 -20.29 -3.08 34.73
CA ALA A 588 -20.50 -1.76 34.15
C ALA A 588 -19.72 -1.65 32.83
N VAL A 589 -20.43 -1.53 31.71
CA VAL A 589 -19.85 -1.65 30.37
C VAL A 589 -19.58 -0.28 29.76
N ARG A 590 -18.31 -0.01 29.51
CA ARG A 590 -17.85 1.20 28.81
C ARG A 590 -17.22 0.84 27.48
N LEU A 591 -17.58 1.56 26.43
CA LEU A 591 -17.03 1.38 25.09
C LEU A 591 -15.71 2.16 24.93
N ARG A 592 -14.86 1.74 24.00
CA ARG A 592 -13.59 2.44 23.68
C ARG A 592 -13.75 3.91 23.32
N ASN A 593 -14.91 4.30 22.76
CA ASN A 593 -15.25 5.68 22.42
C ASN A 593 -15.76 6.49 23.64
N ASN A 594 -15.63 5.94 24.84
CA ASN A 594 -16.03 6.55 26.11
C ASN A 594 -17.55 6.57 26.39
N GLN A 595 -18.37 5.98 25.52
CA GLN A 595 -19.79 5.81 25.78
C GLN A 595 -20.00 4.79 26.90
N ASP A 596 -20.84 5.16 27.86
CA ASP A 596 -21.24 4.31 28.98
C ASP A 596 -22.57 3.62 28.63
N LEU A 597 -22.59 2.29 28.66
CA LEU A 597 -23.79 1.49 28.44
C LEU A 597 -24.50 1.10 29.75
N GLY A 598 -23.94 1.52 30.90
CA GLY A 598 -24.45 1.19 32.21
C GLY A 598 -24.07 -0.21 32.69
N SER A 599 -24.65 -0.59 33.83
CA SER A 599 -24.48 -1.91 34.44
C SER A 599 -25.44 -2.91 33.80
N MET A 600 -24.93 -4.07 33.39
CA MET A 600 -25.73 -5.17 32.84
C MET A 600 -25.30 -6.52 33.44
N PRO A 601 -26.21 -7.50 33.55
CA PRO A 601 -25.87 -8.86 33.95
C PRO A 601 -24.76 -9.45 33.07
N LEU A 602 -23.86 -10.23 33.67
CA LEU A 602 -22.73 -10.81 32.95
C LEU A 602 -23.15 -11.68 31.77
N ASP A 603 -24.21 -12.48 31.94
CA ASP A 603 -24.75 -13.34 30.87
C ASP A 603 -25.32 -12.54 29.69
N GLU A 604 -25.92 -11.38 29.96
CA GLU A 604 -26.41 -10.47 28.92
C GLU A 604 -25.24 -9.89 28.11
N PHE A 605 -24.15 -9.53 28.79
CA PHE A 605 -22.93 -9.06 28.11
C PHE A 605 -22.31 -10.16 27.22
N VAL A 606 -22.24 -11.41 27.71
CA VAL A 606 -21.77 -12.55 26.91
C VAL A 606 -22.63 -12.73 25.66
N ALA A 607 -23.96 -12.72 25.79
CA ALA A 607 -24.88 -12.84 24.66
C ALA A 607 -24.69 -11.71 23.63
N ARG A 608 -24.44 -10.49 24.09
CA ARG A 608 -24.17 -9.33 23.23
C ARG A 608 -22.90 -9.52 22.40
N VAL A 609 -21.80 -9.95 23.02
CA VAL A 609 -20.53 -10.19 22.32
C VAL A 609 -20.68 -11.36 21.36
N HIS A 610 -21.32 -12.45 21.79
CA HIS A 610 -21.63 -13.61 20.94
C HIS A 610 -22.37 -13.19 19.67
N GLU A 611 -23.45 -12.42 19.80
CA GLU A 611 -24.21 -11.93 18.65
C GLU A 611 -23.35 -11.10 17.69
N ARG A 612 -22.53 -10.18 18.21
CA ARG A 612 -21.65 -9.33 17.39
C ARG A 612 -20.58 -10.13 16.67
N VAL A 613 -20.03 -11.16 17.32
CA VAL A 613 -19.04 -12.06 16.72
C VAL A 613 -19.68 -12.92 15.62
N VAL A 614 -20.84 -13.52 15.88
CA VAL A 614 -21.56 -14.36 14.90
C VAL A 614 -21.98 -13.54 13.69
N LYS A 615 -22.55 -12.36 13.91
CA LYS A 615 -22.95 -11.46 12.82
C LYS A 615 -21.77 -10.77 12.13
N ARG A 616 -20.56 -10.90 12.69
CA ARG A 616 -19.36 -10.16 12.29
C ARG A 616 -19.65 -8.68 12.08
N SER A 617 -20.34 -8.09 13.06
CA SER A 617 -20.83 -6.72 12.95
C SER A 617 -19.67 -5.75 12.72
N PRO A 618 -19.80 -4.79 11.77
CA PRO A 618 -18.81 -3.72 11.60
C PRO A 618 -18.92 -2.66 12.72
N GLU A 619 -20.05 -2.63 13.43
CA GLU A 619 -20.23 -1.79 14.60
C GLU A 619 -19.45 -2.34 15.79
N LEU A 620 -18.87 -1.43 16.59
CA LEU A 620 -18.06 -1.67 17.78
C LEU A 620 -17.93 -3.13 18.22
#